data_AF-A0A654U130-F1
#
_entry.id   AF-A0A654U130-F1
#
_cell.length_a   1.000
_cell.length_b   1.000
_cell.length_c   1.000
_cell.angle_alpha   90.00
_cell.angle_beta   90.00
_cell.angle_gamma   90.00
#
_symmetry.space_group_name_H-M   'P 1'
#
loop_
_entity.id
_entity.type
_entity.pdbx_description
1 polymer ?
#
loop_
_entity_poly.entity_id
_entity_poly.type
_entity_poly.pdbx_seq_one_letter_code
_entity_poly.pdbx_strand_id
1 'polypeptide(L)'
;MDLVALHAWSDVDVSEWPGIDWPATQSMAEQVLAERLAGWQERYPNVAITRVVVRDQPARQLVQRSEEAQLVVVGSRGRGGYAGMLVGSVGETVAQLARTPVIVARESLT
;
A
#
# COMPACT_ATOMS: atom_id res chain seq x y z
N MET A 1 2.37 -18.99 3.03
CA MET A 1 2.03 -17.67 3.59
C MET A 1 2.07 -16.74 2.41
N ASP A 2 0.94 -16.15 2.10
CA ASP A 2 0.76 -15.41 0.85
C ASP A 2 0.78 -13.92 1.16
N LEU A 3 1.33 -13.12 0.25
CA LEU A 3 1.49 -11.68 0.42
C LEU A 3 0.58 -10.94 -0.56
N VAL A 4 -0.28 -10.08 -0.03
CA VAL A 4 -1.01 -9.10 -0.86
C VAL A 4 -0.24 -7.78 -0.85
N ALA A 5 0.32 -7.40 -2.00
CA ALA A 5 0.96 -6.11 -2.20
C ALA A 5 -0.05 -5.13 -2.81
N LEU A 6 -0.53 -4.18 -2.00
CA LEU A 6 -1.48 -3.16 -2.43
C LEU A 6 -0.77 -1.86 -2.83
N HIS A 7 -1.11 -1.34 -4.00
CA HIS A 7 -0.66 -0.03 -4.47
C HIS A 7 -1.87 0.83 -4.86
N ALA A 8 -2.05 1.97 -4.18
CA ALA A 8 -2.97 3.00 -4.61
C ALA A 8 -2.26 3.98 -5.55
N TRP A 9 -2.88 4.28 -6.70
CA TRP A 9 -2.34 5.25 -7.66
C TRP A 9 -2.35 6.68 -7.09
N SER A 10 -3.43 7.04 -6.40
CA SER A 10 -3.57 8.30 -5.66
C SER A 10 -3.66 8.08 -4.15
N ASP A 11 -3.08 9.00 -3.39
CA ASP A 11 -3.17 9.04 -1.93
C ASP A 11 -4.48 9.70 -1.43
N VAL A 12 -5.22 10.37 -2.32
CA VAL A 12 -6.51 11.05 -2.04
C VAL A 12 -7.62 10.52 -2.94
N ASP A 13 -8.87 10.71 -2.53
CA ASP A 13 -10.04 10.40 -3.36
C ASP A 13 -9.99 11.23 -4.65
N VAL A 14 -9.90 10.55 -5.79
CA VAL A 14 -9.86 11.18 -7.12
C VAL A 14 -11.13 10.88 -7.92
N SER A 15 -12.20 10.43 -7.26
CA SER A 15 -13.50 10.20 -7.91
C SER A 15 -14.06 11.46 -8.60
N GLU A 16 -13.59 12.64 -8.20
CA GLU A 16 -14.02 13.94 -8.74
C GLU A 16 -13.12 14.48 -9.86
N TRP A 17 -12.12 13.73 -10.35
CA TRP A 17 -11.23 14.18 -11.43
C TRP A 17 -11.61 13.57 -12.78
N PRO A 18 -12.45 14.25 -13.59
CA PRO A 18 -12.83 13.76 -14.91
C PRO A 18 -11.63 13.74 -15.85
N GLY A 19 -11.51 12.67 -16.65
CA GLY A 19 -10.51 12.56 -17.72
C GLY A 19 -9.37 11.56 -17.47
N ILE A 20 -9.35 10.86 -16.32
CA ILE A 20 -8.40 9.77 -16.09
C ILE A 20 -8.92 8.48 -16.75
N ASP A 21 -8.16 7.97 -17.73
CA ASP A 21 -8.32 6.60 -18.23
C ASP A 21 -7.80 5.62 -17.18
N TRP A 22 -8.69 5.21 -16.27
CA TRP A 22 -8.32 4.32 -15.17
C TRP A 22 -7.80 2.96 -15.66
N PRO A 23 -8.43 2.25 -16.62
CA PRO A 23 -7.88 1.00 -17.16
C PRO A 23 -6.43 1.12 -17.63
N ALA A 24 -6.09 2.13 -18.44
CA ALA A 24 -4.72 2.32 -18.92
C ALA A 24 -3.75 2.65 -17.76
N THR A 25 -4.19 3.48 -16.83
CA THR A 25 -3.41 3.88 -15.64
C THR A 25 -3.15 2.68 -14.72
N GLN A 26 -4.15 1.83 -14.54
CA GLN A 26 -4.07 0.62 -13.72
C GLN A 26 -3.06 -0.35 -14.31
N SER A 27 -3.12 -0.65 -15.61
CA SER A 27 -2.18 -1.57 -16.25
C SER A 27 -0.72 -1.10 -16.12
N MET A 28 -0.47 0.20 -16.29
CA MET A 28 0.86 0.77 -16.10
C MET A 28 1.33 0.66 -14.64
N ALA A 29 0.45 0.95 -13.68
CA ALA A 29 0.75 0.82 -12.26
C ALA A 29 0.99 -0.64 -11.84
N GLU A 30 0.28 -1.60 -12.44
CA GLU A 30 0.50 -3.03 -12.25
C GLU A 30 1.87 -3.48 -12.73
N GLN A 31 2.32 -2.98 -13.90
CA GLN A 31 3.66 -3.25 -14.42
C GLN A 31 4.75 -2.70 -13.49
N VAL A 32 4.64 -1.43 -13.08
CA VAL A 32 5.60 -0.82 -12.15
C VAL A 32 5.64 -1.56 -10.81
N LEU A 33 4.48 -1.99 -10.30
CA LEU A 33 4.41 -2.78 -9.07
C LEU A 33 5.06 -4.14 -9.24
N ALA A 34 4.86 -4.81 -10.39
CA ALA A 34 5.49 -6.09 -10.69
C ALA A 34 7.01 -5.98 -10.75
N GLU A 35 7.54 -4.96 -11.43
CA GLU A 35 8.98 -4.69 -11.52
C GLU A 35 9.60 -4.46 -10.13
N ARG A 36 8.97 -3.63 -9.30
CA ARG A 36 9.47 -3.35 -7.94
C ARG A 36 9.47 -4.58 -7.02
N LEU A 37 8.57 -5.53 -7.27
CA LEU A 37 8.46 -6.77 -6.48
C LEU A 37 9.29 -7.92 -7.04
N ALA A 38 9.80 -7.83 -8.27
CA ALA A 38 10.53 -8.91 -8.93
C ALA A 38 11.74 -9.39 -8.11
N GLY A 39 12.62 -8.49 -7.70
CA GLY A 39 13.79 -8.85 -6.88
C GLY A 39 13.44 -9.42 -5.50
N TRP A 40 12.28 -9.04 -4.94
CA TRP A 40 11.79 -9.62 -3.69
C TRP A 40 11.22 -11.03 -3.90
N GLN A 41 10.52 -11.27 -5.01
CA GLN A 41 9.99 -12.58 -5.36
C GLN A 41 11.13 -13.59 -5.60
N GLU A 42 12.21 -13.17 -6.26
CA GLU A 42 13.42 -13.98 -6.46
C GLU A 42 14.09 -14.33 -5.13
N ARG A 43 14.16 -13.37 -4.21
CA ARG A 43 14.73 -13.56 -2.87
C ARG A 43 13.85 -14.44 -1.97
N TYR A 44 12.53 -14.38 -2.13
CA TYR A 44 11.56 -15.13 -1.33
C TYR A 44 10.62 -15.95 -2.24
N PRO A 45 11.13 -17.01 -2.89
CA PRO A 45 10.39 -17.74 -3.92
C PRO A 45 9.17 -18.51 -3.38
N ASN A 46 9.17 -18.82 -2.08
CA ASN A 46 8.09 -19.57 -1.43
C ASN A 46 6.94 -18.68 -0.93
N VAL A 47 7.02 -17.36 -1.12
CA VAL A 47 5.96 -16.42 -0.77
C VAL A 47 5.21 -16.06 -2.04
N ALA A 48 3.97 -16.52 -2.18
CA ALA A 48 3.13 -16.19 -3.32
C ALA A 48 2.66 -14.74 -3.21
N ILE A 49 3.00 -13.90 -4.19
CA ILE A 49 2.63 -12.48 -4.21
C ILE A 49 1.39 -12.25 -5.07
N THR A 50 0.32 -11.75 -4.45
CA THR A 50 -0.85 -11.18 -5.15
C THR A 50 -0.69 -9.66 -5.22
N ARG A 51 -0.72 -9.10 -6.42
CA ARG A 51 -0.62 -7.66 -6.66
C ARG A 51 -2.01 -7.06 -6.78
N VAL A 52 -2.27 -5.98 -6.06
CA VAL A 52 -3.55 -5.27 -6.10
C VAL A 52 -3.27 -3.80 -6.36
N VAL A 53 -3.70 -3.32 -7.52
CA VAL A 53 -3.68 -1.89 -7.84
C VAL A 53 -5.08 -1.32 -7.66
N VAL A 54 -5.18 -0.26 -6.89
CA VAL A 54 -6.43 0.48 -6.65
C VAL A 54 -6.25 1.93 -7.07
N ARG A 55 -7.36 2.60 -7.36
CA ARG A 55 -7.34 3.99 -7.81
C ARG A 55 -6.85 4.93 -6.73
N ASP A 56 -7.40 4.79 -5.53
CA ASP A 56 -7.27 5.77 -4.46
C ASP A 56 -7.53 5.15 -3.07
N GLN A 57 -7.61 6.02 -2.07
CA GLN A 57 -8.01 5.72 -0.69
C GLN A 57 -7.20 4.56 -0.06
N PRO A 58 -5.86 4.62 -0.05
CA PRO A 58 -5.02 3.52 0.44
C PRO A 58 -5.35 3.09 1.87
N ALA A 59 -5.63 4.04 2.76
CA ALA A 59 -5.98 3.73 4.16
C ALA A 59 -7.26 2.89 4.25
N ARG A 60 -8.33 3.30 3.55
CA ARG A 60 -9.60 2.57 3.54
C ARG A 60 -9.44 1.18 2.95
N GLN A 61 -8.71 1.07 1.84
CA GLN A 61 -8.46 -0.20 1.15
C GLN A 61 -7.69 -1.19 2.03
N LEU A 62 -6.67 -0.71 2.75
CA LEU A 62 -5.91 -1.53 3.70
C LEU A 62 -6.77 -1.96 4.89
N VAL A 63 -7.58 -1.06 5.45
CA VAL A 63 -8.51 -1.39 6.55
C VAL A 63 -9.52 -2.45 6.13
N GLN A 64 -10.13 -2.30 4.95
CA GLN A 64 -11.09 -3.29 4.45
C GLN A 64 -10.44 -4.66 4.23
N ARG A 65 -9.28 -4.70 3.57
CA ARG A 65 -8.57 -5.97 3.30
C ARG A 65 -7.95 -6.60 4.54
N SER A 66 -7.78 -5.84 5.62
CA SER A 66 -7.30 -6.40 6.89
C SER A 66 -8.26 -7.45 7.45
N GLU A 67 -9.54 -7.44 7.08
CA GLU A 67 -10.50 -8.47 7.50
C GLU A 67 -10.14 -9.89 7.04
N GLU A 68 -9.38 -10.00 5.94
CA GLU A 68 -8.98 -11.28 5.33
C GLU A 68 -7.50 -11.60 5.54
N ALA A 69 -6.73 -10.65 6.09
CA ALA A 69 -5.30 -10.81 6.36
C ALA A 69 -5.06 -11.25 7.80
N GLN A 70 -3.92 -11.86 8.09
CA GLN A 70 -3.49 -12.15 9.48
C GLN A 70 -2.59 -11.05 10.06
N LEU A 71 -2.04 -10.18 9.20
CA LEU A 71 -1.08 -9.13 9.53
C LEU A 71 -1.10 -8.05 8.44
N VAL A 72 -1.11 -6.78 8.83
CA VAL A 72 -0.93 -5.65 7.91
C VAL A 72 0.41 -4.98 8.18
N VAL A 73 1.14 -4.63 7.12
CA VAL A 73 2.42 -3.91 7.21
C VAL A 73 2.32 -2.61 6.43
N VAL A 74 2.66 -1.51 7.08
CA VAL A 74 2.70 -0.16 6.49
C VAL A 74 3.98 0.56 6.88
N GLY A 75 4.45 1.48 6.04
CA GLY A 75 5.53 2.39 6.42
C GLY A 75 5.02 3.48 7.39
N SER A 76 5.89 3.96 8.27
CA SER A 76 5.60 5.12 9.12
C SER A 76 5.53 6.42 8.32
N ARG A 77 6.13 6.46 7.12
CA ARG A 77 6.11 7.59 6.19
C ARG A 77 5.71 7.08 4.80
N GLY A 78 5.05 7.96 4.04
CA GLY A 78 4.59 7.69 2.68
C GLY A 78 5.31 8.55 1.64
N ARG A 79 4.67 8.76 0.49
CA ARG A 79 5.17 9.61 -0.61
C ARG A 79 4.95 11.11 -0.36
N GLY A 80 4.02 11.45 0.54
CA GLY A 80 3.77 12.83 1.00
C GLY A 80 4.25 13.08 2.44
N GLY A 81 3.67 14.09 3.08
CA GLY A 81 4.04 14.53 4.44
C GLY A 81 4.95 15.76 4.45
N TYR A 82 5.27 16.24 5.65
CA TYR A 82 6.12 17.42 5.86
C TYR A 82 7.30 17.09 6.79
N ALA A 83 8.34 17.94 6.75
CA ALA A 83 9.52 17.77 7.59
C ALA A 83 9.16 17.72 9.09
N GLY A 84 9.67 16.73 9.80
CA GLY A 84 9.39 16.51 11.24
C GLY A 84 8.18 15.61 11.54
N MET A 85 7.46 15.12 10.52
CA MET A 85 6.34 14.20 10.72
C MET A 85 6.81 12.80 11.17
N LEU A 86 6.31 12.31 12.31
CA LEU A 86 6.68 11.02 12.90
C LEU A 86 5.91 9.83 12.30
N VAL A 87 4.64 10.03 11.96
CA VAL A 87 3.76 9.03 11.36
C VAL A 87 2.88 9.69 10.28
N GLY A 88 2.74 9.04 9.13
CA GLY A 88 1.87 9.50 8.04
C GLY A 88 0.41 9.09 8.27
N SER A 89 -0.51 9.89 7.72
CA SER A 89 -1.96 9.72 7.89
C SER A 89 -2.48 8.32 7.54
N VAL A 90 -1.95 7.69 6.48
CA VAL A 90 -2.31 6.32 6.09
C VAL A 90 -1.89 5.32 7.16
N GLY A 91 -0.63 5.39 7.60
CA GLY A 91 -0.10 4.47 8.60
C GLY A 91 -0.82 4.60 9.94
N GLU A 92 -1.13 5.83 10.35
CA GLU A 92 -1.93 6.11 11.54
C GLU A 92 -3.35 5.55 11.44
N THR A 93 -4.05 5.84 10.33
CA THR A 93 -5.43 5.35 10.12
C THR A 93 -5.50 3.82 10.12
N VAL A 94 -4.54 3.16 9.45
CA VAL A 94 -4.48 1.70 9.39
C VAL A 94 -4.19 1.11 10.77
N ALA A 95 -3.25 1.70 11.53
CA ALA A 95 -2.95 1.23 12.89
C ALA A 95 -4.13 1.34 13.85
N GLN A 96 -5.00 2.35 13.66
CA GLN A 96 -6.18 2.56 14.51
C GLN A 96 -7.38 1.69 14.10
N LEU A 97 -7.57 1.42 12.81
CA LEU A 97 -8.83 0.87 12.30
C LEU A 97 -8.74 -0.54 11.71
N ALA A 98 -7.54 -1.08 11.46
CA ALA A 98 -7.39 -2.43 10.93
C ALA A 98 -7.98 -3.49 11.90
N ARG A 99 -8.47 -4.59 11.33
CA ARG A 99 -9.09 -5.70 12.06
C ARG A 99 -8.10 -6.76 12.51
N THR A 100 -6.82 -6.59 12.18
CA THR A 100 -5.72 -7.50 12.53
C THR A 100 -4.50 -6.72 13.00
N PRO A 101 -3.51 -7.39 13.62
CA PRO A 101 -2.25 -6.74 14.02
C PRO A 101 -1.62 -5.94 12.88
N VAL A 102 -1.01 -4.81 13.25
CA VAL A 102 -0.38 -3.88 12.31
C VAL A 102 1.08 -3.67 12.70
N ILE A 103 1.99 -3.85 11.74
CA ILE A 103 3.38 -3.40 11.84
C ILE A 103 3.49 -2.04 11.15
N VAL A 104 3.91 -1.03 11.89
CA VAL A 104 4.29 0.28 11.36
C VAL A 104 5.82 0.35 11.29
N ALA A 105 6.37 0.18 10.10
CA ALA A 105 7.81 0.14 9.87
C ALA A 105 8.42 1.55 9.95
N ARG A 106 9.40 1.72 10.84
CA ARG A 106 10.17 2.97 11.01
C ARG A 106 11.62 2.73 10.63
N GLU A 107 12.23 3.70 9.95
CA GLU A 107 13.68 3.71 9.74
C GLU A 107 14.38 4.03 11.07
N SER A 108 15.47 3.32 11.32
CA SER A 108 16.40 3.67 12.39
C SER A 108 17.14 4.94 11.97
N LEU A 109 17.15 5.96 12.84
CA LEU A 109 18.05 7.10 12.67
C LEU A 109 19.49 6.60 12.87
N THR A 110 20.23 6.41 11.78
CA THR A 110 21.70 6.33 11.76
C THR A 110 22.28 7.69 11.47
#